data_AF-A0A3Q2VIE5-F1
#
_entry.id   AF-A0A3Q2VIE5-F1
#
_cell.length_a   1.000
_cell.length_b   1.000
_cell.length_c   1.000
_cell.angle_alpha   90.00
_cell.angle_beta   90.00
_cell.angle_gamma   90.00
#
_symmetry.space_group_name_H-M   'P 1'
#
loop_
_entity.id
_entity.type
_entity.pdbx_description
1 polymer ?
#
loop_
_entity_poly.entity_id
_entity_poly.type
_entity_poly.pdbx_seq_one_letter_code
_entity_poly.pdbx_strand_id
1 'polypeptide(L)'
;SVTNGGFSRIFIHVKDSQHVEIDTNWVTVRDGQTVTYYTGQDLTPCFSSVTVIVRNNEIDVATGDMRMVIIVHENNGPKILWPVLRQRPSDNNAEGLLAVEAAVYEEVQQAPVRKLKIKNQEADVTGEMVVDYSFASPVTMNCWLTSADSALQRPLFQFVITQL
;
A
#
# COMPACT_ATOMS: atom_id res chain seq x y z
N SER A 1 -10.10 -14.36 -5.61
CA SER A 1 -9.23 -13.91 -4.51
C SER A 1 -7.99 -14.79 -4.48
N VAL A 2 -6.79 -14.21 -4.35
CA VAL A 2 -5.55 -14.98 -4.14
C VAL A 2 -5.35 -15.07 -2.63
N THR A 3 -5.34 -16.28 -2.09
CA THR A 3 -5.00 -16.52 -0.68
C THR A 3 -3.59 -15.99 -0.41
N ASN A 4 -3.42 -15.13 0.60
CA ASN A 4 -2.17 -14.44 0.91
C ASN A 4 -1.67 -13.49 -0.21
N GLY A 5 -2.60 -12.77 -0.86
CA GLY A 5 -2.23 -11.74 -1.82
C GLY A 5 -1.46 -10.59 -1.17
N GLY A 6 -0.25 -10.32 -1.65
CA GLY A 6 0.59 -9.21 -1.24
C GLY A 6 1.81 -9.08 -2.15
N PHE A 7 2.64 -8.07 -1.92
CA PHE A 7 3.81 -7.83 -2.75
C PHE A 7 4.99 -8.68 -2.27
N SER A 8 5.75 -9.29 -3.18
CA SER A 8 7.04 -9.91 -2.83
C SER A 8 8.19 -8.90 -2.81
N ARG A 9 8.00 -7.78 -3.54
CA ARG A 9 8.97 -6.70 -3.66
C ARG A 9 8.28 -5.37 -3.89
N ILE A 10 8.83 -4.31 -3.32
CA ILE A 10 8.36 -2.93 -3.48
C ILE A 10 9.55 -2.05 -3.86
N PHE A 11 9.37 -1.25 -4.91
CA PHE A 11 10.33 -0.22 -5.32
C PHE A 11 9.72 1.16 -5.05
N ILE A 12 10.48 2.01 -4.37
CA ILE A 12 10.08 3.38 -4.03
C ILE A 12 11.08 4.31 -4.71
N HIS A 13 10.62 5.05 -5.70
CA HIS A 13 11.39 6.08 -6.37
C HIS A 13 11.15 7.42 -5.67
N VAL A 14 12.21 8.05 -5.15
CA VAL A 14 12.10 9.31 -4.39
C VAL A 14 12.57 10.49 -5.24
N LYS A 15 13.70 10.34 -5.93
CA LYS A 15 14.27 11.28 -6.91
C LYS A 15 14.94 10.46 -8.02
N ASP A 16 15.33 11.10 -9.12
CA ASP A 16 15.93 10.44 -10.30
C ASP A 16 17.01 9.41 -9.95
N SER A 17 17.87 9.71 -8.97
CA SER A 17 18.96 8.84 -8.57
C SER A 17 18.79 8.19 -7.19
N GLN A 18 17.65 8.38 -6.52
CA GLN A 18 17.40 7.88 -5.17
C GLN A 18 16.20 6.94 -5.15
N HIS A 19 16.44 5.68 -4.79
CA HIS A 19 15.41 4.65 -4.69
C HIS A 19 15.62 3.71 -3.50
N VAL A 20 14.51 3.18 -3.00
CA VAL A 20 14.48 2.14 -1.97
C VAL A 20 13.87 0.89 -2.59
N GLU A 21 14.61 -0.21 -2.55
CA GLU A 21 14.12 -1.53 -2.93
C GLU A 21 13.92 -2.35 -1.66
N ILE A 22 12.71 -2.88 -1.49
CA ILE A 22 12.31 -3.65 -0.33
C ILE A 22 11.90 -5.03 -0.81
N ASP A 23 12.64 -6.03 -0.34
CA ASP A 23 12.30 -7.44 -0.45
C ASP A 23 11.86 -7.94 0.92
N THR A 24 11.19 -9.08 0.95
CA THR A 24 10.83 -9.78 2.18
C THR A 24 12.01 -10.14 3.09
N ASN A 25 13.24 -10.15 2.58
CA ASN A 25 14.44 -10.57 3.33
C ASN A 25 15.50 -9.49 3.48
N TRP A 26 15.43 -8.41 2.71
CA TRP A 26 16.46 -7.39 2.67
C TRP A 26 15.91 -6.05 2.20
N VAL A 27 16.63 -4.99 2.52
CA VAL A 27 16.35 -3.65 2.02
C VAL A 27 17.61 -3.09 1.39
N THR A 28 17.47 -2.45 0.23
CA THR A 28 18.54 -1.71 -0.42
C THR A 28 18.12 -0.26 -0.59
N VAL A 29 19.00 0.66 -0.20
CA VAL A 29 18.82 2.09 -0.50
C VAL A 29 19.93 2.52 -1.44
N ARG A 30 19.55 3.06 -2.60
CA ARG A 30 20.49 3.71 -3.52
C ARG A 30 20.35 5.23 -3.40
N ASP A 31 21.47 5.90 -3.27
CA ASP A 31 21.60 7.36 -3.38
C ASP A 31 22.72 7.68 -4.37
N GLY A 32 22.34 7.95 -5.63
CA GLY A 32 23.31 8.14 -6.71
C GLY A 32 24.04 6.84 -7.06
N GLN A 33 25.36 6.85 -6.91
CA GLN A 33 26.20 5.65 -7.11
C GLN A 33 26.35 4.81 -5.85
N THR A 34 25.98 5.36 -4.69
CA THR A 34 26.10 4.66 -3.41
C THR A 34 24.91 3.73 -3.23
N VAL A 35 25.19 2.46 -2.97
CA VAL A 35 24.20 1.45 -2.66
C VAL A 35 24.49 0.92 -1.26
N THR A 36 23.50 0.97 -0.38
CA THR A 36 23.61 0.37 0.94
C THR A 36 22.62 -0.76 1.09
N TYR A 37 23.14 -1.92 1.50
CA TYR A 37 22.41 -3.17 1.62
C TYR A 37 22.21 -3.52 3.09
N TYR A 38 20.99 -3.91 3.44
CA TYR A 38 20.59 -4.20 4.82
C TYR A 38 20.00 -5.61 4.92
N THR A 39 20.71 -6.46 5.66
CA THR A 39 20.24 -7.77 6.14
C THR A 39 20.43 -7.81 7.65
N GLY A 40 19.53 -7.15 8.38
CA GLY A 40 19.65 -7.02 9.83
C GLY A 40 18.52 -6.20 10.41
N GLN A 41 18.36 -6.29 11.73
CA GLN A 41 17.33 -5.60 12.50
C GLN A 41 17.87 -4.27 13.04
N ASP A 42 16.96 -3.32 13.28
CA ASP A 42 17.19 -2.05 13.99
C ASP A 42 18.26 -1.14 13.38
N LEU A 43 18.18 -0.96 12.06
CA LEU A 43 19.02 -0.02 11.32
C LEU A 43 18.20 1.21 10.95
N THR A 44 18.79 2.39 11.16
CA THR A 44 18.23 3.71 10.84
C THR A 44 19.11 4.44 9.82
N PRO A 45 19.26 3.92 8.60
CA PRO A 45 19.98 4.66 7.58
C PRO A 45 19.25 5.95 7.20
N CYS A 46 19.92 7.06 7.49
CA CYS A 46 19.50 8.40 7.12
C CYS A 46 20.33 8.85 5.91
N PHE A 47 19.65 9.10 4.80
CA PHE A 47 20.22 9.69 3.59
C PHE A 47 19.70 11.12 3.43
N SER A 48 20.28 11.87 2.50
CA SER A 48 20.00 13.30 2.30
C SER A 48 18.51 13.65 2.17
N SER A 49 17.68 12.75 1.63
CA SER A 49 16.23 12.96 1.49
C SER A 49 15.34 11.77 1.83
N VAL A 50 15.90 10.62 2.21
CA VAL A 50 15.14 9.44 2.61
C VAL A 50 15.68 8.88 3.91
N THR A 51 14.78 8.59 4.85
CA THR A 51 15.10 7.82 6.05
C THR A 51 14.40 6.48 5.93
N VAL A 52 15.17 5.40 6.09
CA VAL A 52 14.61 4.05 6.17
C VAL A 52 14.88 3.52 7.57
N ILE A 53 13.88 2.92 8.21
CA ILE A 53 14.05 2.26 9.50
C ILE A 53 13.54 0.84 9.36
N VAL A 54 14.45 -0.13 9.52
CA VAL A 54 14.11 -1.56 9.40
C VAL A 54 13.92 -2.13 10.78
N ARG A 55 12.69 -2.59 11.08
CA ARG A 55 12.34 -3.38 12.27
C ARG A 55 11.94 -4.79 11.85
N ASN A 56 11.64 -5.66 12.81
CA ASN A 56 11.34 -7.08 12.54
C ASN A 56 10.25 -7.29 11.48
N ASN A 57 9.07 -6.69 11.67
CA ASN A 57 7.92 -6.91 10.81
C ASN A 57 7.42 -5.60 10.15
N GLU A 58 8.21 -4.54 10.24
CA GLU A 58 7.86 -3.22 9.72
C GLU A 58 9.09 -2.50 9.18
N ILE A 59 8.93 -1.86 8.03
CA ILE A 59 9.95 -1.02 7.42
C ILE A 59 9.33 0.36 7.23
N ASP A 60 9.82 1.33 7.99
CA ASP A 60 9.45 2.73 7.82
C ASP A 60 10.27 3.34 6.69
N VAL A 61 9.62 4.06 5.79
CA VAL A 61 10.25 4.89 4.76
C VAL A 61 9.66 6.29 4.86
N ALA A 62 10.50 7.26 5.19
CA ALA A 62 10.13 8.67 5.27
C ALA A 62 10.89 9.47 4.22
N THR A 63 10.18 10.35 3.51
CA THR A 63 10.74 11.30 2.53
C THR A 63 9.99 12.62 2.65
N GLY A 64 10.71 13.71 2.95
CA GLY A 64 10.06 14.99 3.26
C GLY A 64 9.11 14.85 4.45
N ASP A 65 7.84 15.18 4.24
CA ASP A 65 6.75 15.06 5.22
C ASP A 65 5.86 13.82 4.99
N MET A 66 6.18 12.98 4.01
CA MET A 66 5.50 11.72 3.77
C MET A 66 6.15 10.59 4.59
N ARG A 67 5.32 9.72 5.18
CA ARG A 67 5.75 8.50 5.85
C ARG A 67 4.93 7.30 5.39
N MET A 68 5.60 6.32 4.82
CA MET A 68 5.04 5.02 4.47
C MET A 68 5.64 3.94 5.37
N VAL A 69 4.81 2.98 5.76
CA VAL A 69 5.22 1.76 6.46
C VAL A 69 4.97 0.59 5.54
N ILE A 70 5.96 -0.27 5.35
CA ILE A 70 5.79 -1.58 4.74
C ILE A 70 5.71 -2.61 5.86
N ILE A 71 4.56 -3.24 6.01
CA ILE A 71 4.35 -4.32 6.99
C ILE A 71 4.73 -5.64 6.33
N VAL A 72 5.55 -6.43 7.02
CA VAL A 72 5.99 -7.75 6.58
C VAL A 72 5.16 -8.81 7.30
N HIS A 73 4.36 -9.56 6.54
CA HIS A 73 3.50 -10.61 7.07
C HIS A 73 4.05 -11.99 6.81
N GLU A 74 4.03 -12.83 7.83
CA GLU A 74 4.46 -14.22 7.78
C GLU A 74 3.34 -15.12 8.34
N ASN A 75 2.41 -15.54 7.48
CA ASN A 75 1.27 -16.38 7.85
C ASN A 75 1.34 -17.75 7.17
N ASN A 76 2.05 -18.71 7.77
CA ASN A 76 2.15 -20.12 7.33
C ASN A 76 2.38 -20.32 5.81
N GLY A 77 3.04 -19.35 5.18
CA GLY A 77 3.25 -19.25 3.74
C GLY A 77 4.36 -18.25 3.44
N PRO A 78 4.59 -17.90 2.16
CA PRO A 78 5.60 -16.91 1.78
C PRO A 78 5.37 -15.60 2.51
N LYS A 79 6.45 -14.94 2.91
CA LYS A 79 6.38 -13.57 3.42
C LYS A 79 5.78 -12.66 2.35
N ILE A 80 4.93 -11.74 2.77
CA ILE A 80 4.37 -10.71 1.91
C ILE A 80 4.61 -9.33 2.49
N LEU A 81 4.74 -8.35 1.60
CA LEU A 81 4.91 -6.94 1.90
C LEU A 81 3.57 -6.22 1.68
N TRP A 82 3.20 -5.36 2.62
CA TRP A 82 1.98 -4.57 2.57
C TRP A 82 2.26 -3.09 2.82
N PRO A 83 2.14 -2.21 1.81
CA PRO A 83 2.38 -0.78 1.98
C PRO A 83 1.20 -0.08 2.65
N VAL A 84 1.50 0.77 3.63
CA VAL A 84 0.54 1.60 4.35
C VAL A 84 1.06 3.03 4.42
N LEU A 85 0.32 3.97 3.86
CA LEU A 85 0.62 5.40 3.98
C LEU A 85 0.19 5.89 5.38
N ARG A 86 1.15 6.17 6.27
CA ARG A 86 0.88 6.61 7.66
C ARG A 86 0.78 8.12 7.78
N GLN A 87 1.56 8.84 6.99
CA GLN A 87 1.53 10.29 6.92
C GLN A 87 1.48 10.69 5.44
N ARG A 88 0.39 11.37 5.06
CA ARG A 88 0.26 11.97 3.74
C ARG A 88 1.16 13.21 3.67
N PRO A 89 1.69 13.54 2.49
CA PRO A 89 2.32 14.84 2.30
C PRO A 89 1.30 15.95 2.59
N SER A 90 1.78 17.10 3.07
CA SER A 90 0.96 18.26 3.42
C SER A 90 0.39 18.93 2.17
N ASP A 91 1.05 18.76 1.03
CA ASP A 91 0.57 19.21 -0.26
C ASP A 91 -0.60 18.33 -0.71
N ASN A 92 -1.64 18.96 -1.24
CA ASN A 92 -2.88 18.28 -1.66
C ASN A 92 -2.79 17.62 -3.05
N ASN A 93 -1.58 17.46 -3.57
CA ASN A 93 -1.29 16.90 -4.90
C ASN A 93 -0.92 15.41 -4.86
N ALA A 94 -1.02 14.76 -3.69
CA ALA A 94 -0.77 13.33 -3.58
C ALA A 94 -1.78 12.54 -4.42
N GLU A 95 -1.28 11.84 -5.44
CA GLU A 95 -2.06 10.94 -6.28
C GLU A 95 -1.59 9.49 -6.11
N GLY A 96 -2.34 8.55 -6.69
CA GLY A 96 -2.05 7.12 -6.63
C GLY A 96 -2.92 6.35 -5.64
N LEU A 97 -2.79 5.02 -5.67
CA LEU A 97 -3.70 4.10 -4.98
C LEU A 97 -3.68 4.25 -3.45
N LEU A 98 -2.50 4.51 -2.88
CA LEU A 98 -2.33 4.68 -1.42
C LEU A 98 -2.80 6.05 -0.92
N ALA A 99 -2.97 7.02 -1.81
CA ALA A 99 -3.47 8.35 -1.48
C ALA A 99 -5.00 8.45 -1.53
N VAL A 100 -5.69 7.44 -2.10
CA VAL A 100 -7.15 7.42 -2.23
C VAL A 100 -7.82 7.49 -0.87
N GLU A 101 -8.77 8.40 -0.73
CA GLU A 101 -9.64 8.44 0.44
C GLU A 101 -10.64 7.29 0.42
N ALA A 102 -10.99 6.79 1.61
CA ALA A 102 -11.99 5.74 1.73
C ALA A 102 -13.31 6.15 1.05
N ALA A 103 -13.86 5.25 0.26
CA ALA A 103 -15.12 5.49 -0.43
C ALA A 103 -16.25 5.66 0.59
N VAL A 104 -16.94 6.80 0.53
CA VAL A 104 -18.20 7.00 1.26
C VAL A 104 -19.32 6.39 0.42
N TYR A 105 -20.09 5.50 1.03
CA TYR A 105 -21.14 4.76 0.34
C TYR A 105 -22.42 4.63 1.18
N GLU A 106 -23.53 4.41 0.48
CA GLU A 106 -24.84 4.08 1.06
C GLU A 106 -25.31 2.73 0.51
N GLU A 107 -25.84 1.85 1.36
CA GLU A 107 -26.53 0.64 0.91
C GLU A 107 -27.91 1.02 0.37
N VAL A 108 -28.12 0.87 -0.94
CA VAL A 108 -29.38 1.26 -1.59
C VAL A 108 -30.30 0.08 -1.88
N GLN A 109 -29.75 -1.12 -2.05
CA GLN A 109 -30.51 -2.33 -2.30
C GLN A 109 -29.81 -3.54 -1.69
N GLN A 110 -30.58 -4.38 -1.00
CA GLN A 110 -30.07 -5.60 -0.37
C GLN A 110 -30.52 -6.90 -1.08
N ALA A 111 -31.58 -6.86 -1.90
CA ALA A 111 -32.08 -8.01 -2.66
C ALA A 111 -32.81 -7.58 -3.96
N PRO A 112 -32.78 -8.37 -5.05
CA PRO A 112 -32.05 -9.65 -5.20
C PRO A 112 -30.54 -9.46 -5.46
N VAL A 113 -30.12 -8.30 -5.93
CA VAL A 113 -28.72 -7.90 -6.11
C VAL A 113 -28.39 -6.83 -5.08
N ARG A 114 -27.23 -6.94 -4.42
CA ARG A 114 -26.78 -5.93 -3.47
C ARG A 114 -26.15 -4.77 -4.23
N LYS A 115 -26.54 -3.56 -3.86
CA LYS A 115 -26.02 -2.34 -4.49
C LYS A 115 -25.62 -1.32 -3.46
N LEU A 116 -24.50 -0.66 -3.75
CA LEU A 116 -24.05 0.53 -3.04
C LEU A 116 -24.16 1.74 -3.94
N LYS A 117 -24.45 2.89 -3.35
CA LYS A 117 -24.30 4.19 -3.99
C LYS A 117 -23.01 4.84 -3.51
N ILE A 118 -22.05 5.02 -4.42
CA ILE A 118 -20.75 5.63 -4.18
C ILE A 118 -20.67 6.92 -5.01
N LYS A 119 -20.56 8.08 -4.37
CA LYS A 119 -20.57 9.41 -5.02
C LYS A 119 -21.65 9.57 -6.13
N ASN A 120 -22.87 9.13 -5.84
CA ASN A 120 -24.04 9.13 -6.74
C ASN A 120 -24.03 8.12 -7.89
N GLN A 121 -23.09 7.18 -7.92
CA GLN A 121 -23.09 6.06 -8.85
C GLN A 121 -23.48 4.78 -8.12
N GLU A 122 -24.40 4.01 -8.69
CA GLU A 122 -24.74 2.68 -8.18
C GLU A 122 -23.73 1.65 -8.69
N ALA A 123 -23.25 0.80 -7.79
CA ALA A 123 -22.39 -0.32 -8.09
C ALA A 123 -22.99 -1.61 -7.52
N ASP A 124 -23.03 -2.65 -8.35
CA ASP A 124 -23.34 -4.00 -7.89
C ASP A 124 -22.17 -4.52 -7.04
N VAL A 125 -22.50 -5.15 -5.91
CA VAL A 125 -21.53 -5.63 -4.94
C VAL A 125 -21.83 -7.03 -4.43
N THR A 126 -20.80 -7.73 -3.95
CA THR A 126 -20.94 -8.94 -3.14
C THR A 126 -20.24 -8.74 -1.79
N GLY A 127 -20.77 -9.35 -0.71
CA GLY A 127 -20.07 -9.35 0.57
C GLY A 127 -19.01 -10.44 0.59
N GLU A 128 -17.80 -10.11 1.05
CA GLU A 128 -16.68 -11.06 1.16
C GLU A 128 -15.91 -10.82 2.47
N MET A 129 -15.47 -11.91 3.11
CA MET A 129 -14.56 -11.83 4.25
C MET A 129 -13.14 -11.70 3.74
N VAL A 130 -12.47 -10.61 4.10
CA VAL A 130 -11.10 -10.29 3.64
C VAL A 130 -10.20 -10.07 4.85
N VAL A 131 -8.93 -10.45 4.72
CA VAL A 131 -7.88 -10.19 5.72
C VAL A 131 -7.22 -8.86 5.39
N ASP A 132 -7.32 -7.89 6.30
CA ASP A 132 -6.61 -6.61 6.22
C ASP A 132 -5.22 -6.74 6.83
N TYR A 133 -4.20 -6.59 5.98
CA TYR A 133 -2.79 -6.65 6.31
C TYR A 133 -2.20 -5.28 6.71
N SER A 134 -3.03 -4.24 6.87
CA SER A 134 -2.60 -2.88 7.27
C SER A 134 -2.23 -2.75 8.76
N PHE A 135 -2.34 -3.85 9.51
CA PHE A 135 -2.02 -3.97 10.92
C PHE A 135 -1.01 -5.09 11.14
N ALA A 136 -0.12 -4.95 12.13
CA ALA A 136 0.88 -5.97 12.46
C ALA A 136 0.28 -7.35 12.78
N SER A 137 -0.92 -7.37 13.38
CA SER A 137 -1.76 -8.55 13.48
C SER A 137 -2.93 -8.37 12.51
N PRO A 138 -2.96 -9.12 11.39
CA PRO A 138 -4.01 -8.97 10.39
C PRO A 138 -5.40 -9.19 10.97
N VAL A 139 -6.36 -8.39 10.51
CA VAL A 139 -7.74 -8.45 10.97
C VAL A 139 -8.63 -8.96 9.84
N THR A 140 -9.47 -9.96 10.13
CA THR A 140 -10.50 -10.39 9.18
C THR A 140 -11.73 -9.51 9.33
N MET A 141 -12.20 -8.94 8.23
CA MET A 141 -13.38 -8.08 8.21
C MET A 141 -14.28 -8.37 7.02
N ASN A 142 -15.56 -7.99 7.14
CA ASN A 142 -16.51 -8.09 6.05
C ASN A 142 -16.38 -6.86 5.15
N CYS A 143 -16.12 -7.08 3.87
CA CYS A 143 -15.91 -6.05 2.85
C CYS A 143 -16.92 -6.21 1.70
N TRP A 144 -17.11 -5.12 0.96
CA TRP A 144 -17.83 -5.13 -0.31
C TRP A 144 -16.87 -5.33 -1.48
N LEU A 145 -17.08 -6.38 -2.26
CA LEU A 145 -16.37 -6.62 -3.51
C LEU A 145 -17.14 -5.98 -4.67
N THR A 146 -16.44 -5.19 -5.48
CA THR A 146 -16.95 -4.57 -6.71
C THR A 146 -15.79 -4.35 -7.70
N SER A 147 -16.06 -3.71 -8.85
CA SER A 147 -15.00 -3.37 -9.80
C SER A 147 -14.05 -2.32 -9.24
N ALA A 148 -12.78 -2.36 -9.67
CA ALA A 148 -11.80 -1.36 -9.27
C ALA A 148 -12.26 0.06 -9.64
N ASP A 149 -12.81 0.24 -10.83
CA ASP A 149 -13.26 1.55 -11.31
C ASP A 149 -14.41 2.11 -10.46
N SER A 150 -15.35 1.28 -10.02
CA SER A 150 -16.44 1.68 -9.11
C SER A 150 -15.91 2.04 -7.71
N ALA A 151 -14.98 1.25 -7.17
CA ALA A 151 -14.40 1.52 -5.86
C ALA A 151 -13.53 2.79 -5.85
N LEU A 152 -12.75 2.98 -6.92
CA LEU A 152 -11.79 4.07 -7.06
C LEU A 152 -12.40 5.36 -7.64
N GLN A 153 -13.61 5.27 -8.20
CA GLN A 153 -14.33 6.37 -8.84
C GLN A 153 -13.58 7.01 -10.02
N ARG A 154 -12.57 6.30 -10.54
CA ARG A 154 -11.84 6.61 -11.78
C ARG A 154 -11.21 5.31 -12.30
N PRO A 155 -10.89 5.23 -13.61
CA PRO A 155 -10.32 4.02 -14.20
C PRO A 155 -9.00 3.60 -13.54
N LEU A 156 -8.83 2.30 -13.30
CA LEU A 156 -7.63 1.74 -12.65
C LEU A 156 -6.33 2.17 -13.33
N PHE A 157 -6.30 2.29 -14.66
CA PHE A 157 -5.09 2.68 -15.39
C PHE A 157 -4.59 4.08 -15.03
N GLN A 158 -5.44 4.97 -14.50
CA GLN A 158 -5.03 6.30 -14.04
C GLN A 158 -4.23 6.26 -12.73
N PHE A 159 -4.16 5.10 -12.07
CA PHE A 159 -3.34 4.88 -10.89
C PHE A 159 -2.03 4.14 -11.19
N VAL A 160 -1.84 3.70 -12.44
CA VAL A 160 -0.68 2.91 -12.85
C VAL A 160 0.27 3.80 -13.64
N ILE A 161 1.52 3.84 -13.20
CA ILE A 161 2.60 4.49 -13.93
C ILE A 161 3.28 3.42 -14.81
N THR A 162 3.28 3.63 -16.12
CA THR A 162 3.85 2.66 -17.09
C THR A 162 5.32 2.93 -17.44
N GLN A 163 5.85 4.09 -17.06
CA GLN A 163 7.25 4.48 -17.25
C GLN A 163 7.75 5.19 -15.99
N LEU A 164 8.87 4.70 -15.45
CA LEU A 164 9.60 5.25 -14.31
C LEU A 164 10.94 5.81 -14.78
#